data_AF-A0AA36DEL5-F1
#
_entry.id   AF-A0AA36DEL5-F1
#
_cell.length_a   1.000
_cell.length_b   1.000
_cell.length_c   1.000
_cell.angle_alpha   90.00
_cell.angle_beta   90.00
_cell.angle_gamma   90.00
#
_symmetry.space_group_name_H-M   'P 1'
#
loop_
_entity.id
_entity.type
_entity.pdbx_description
1 polymer ?
#
loop_
_entity_poly.entity_id
_entity_poly.type
_entity_poly.pdbx_seq_one_letter_code
_entity_poly.pdbx_strand_id
1 'polypeptide(L)'
;MLLIFLAMFAAVAARDNHFGLPCRLCRCFVEYTDRDMRIPIKPYAMALNGYDSTEDRCLATCLIDKRCKAVVYGMSGGRQVFTCELYEEIDARSSPIYSPYMNIYIPRSTCPVRIPIQAIKMVPADDSSLKRRVKMEKRANRKNPFFG
;
A
#
# COMPACT_ATOMS: atom_id res chain seq x y z
N MET A 1 27.12 -2.34 -47.49
CA MET A 1 26.25 -3.29 -46.76
C MET A 1 26.82 -3.47 -45.36
N LEU A 2 25.96 -3.59 -44.34
CA LEU A 2 26.23 -3.53 -42.88
C LEU A 2 26.57 -2.10 -42.41
N LEU A 3 25.71 -1.40 -41.68
CA LEU A 3 25.21 -1.75 -40.35
C LEU A 3 23.78 -1.21 -40.13
N ILE A 4 22.79 -2.04 -40.41
CA ILE A 4 21.43 -1.91 -39.88
C ILE A 4 21.45 -2.59 -38.50
N PHE A 5 21.85 -1.91 -37.42
CA PHE A 5 21.72 -2.45 -36.05
C PHE A 5 21.70 -1.37 -34.97
N LEU A 6 20.99 -0.26 -35.20
CA LEU A 6 20.75 0.77 -34.18
C LEU A 6 19.25 1.02 -34.00
N ALA A 7 18.52 -0.03 -33.56
CA ALA A 7 17.13 0.11 -33.13
C ALA A 7 16.73 -0.94 -32.07
N MET A 8 17.62 -1.28 -31.14
CA MET A 8 17.35 -2.27 -30.07
C MET A 8 17.52 -1.75 -28.64
N PHE A 9 17.43 -0.43 -28.41
CA PHE A 9 17.49 0.11 -27.04
C PHE A 9 16.41 1.18 -26.81
N ALA A 10 15.14 0.81 -26.89
CA ALA A 10 14.05 1.61 -26.33
C ALA A 10 12.79 0.78 -26.06
N ALA A 11 12.96 -0.37 -25.40
CA ALA A 11 11.83 -1.09 -24.83
C ALA A 11 12.21 -1.68 -23.47
N VAL A 12 12.87 -0.89 -22.63
CA VAL A 12 12.70 -1.10 -21.18
C VAL A 12 11.31 -0.59 -20.88
N ALA A 13 10.35 -1.51 -20.90
CA ALA A 13 9.01 -1.28 -20.39
C ALA A 13 9.15 -0.54 -19.06
N ALA A 14 8.55 0.65 -18.98
CA ALA A 14 8.43 1.42 -17.76
C ALA A 14 7.77 0.50 -16.72
N ARG A 15 8.60 -0.14 -15.89
CA ARG A 15 8.13 -0.87 -14.72
C ARG A 15 7.48 0.19 -13.83
N ASP A 16 6.18 0.04 -13.60
CA ASP A 16 5.44 0.92 -12.71
C ASP A 16 6.20 1.07 -11.39
N ASN A 17 6.56 2.33 -11.12
CA ASN A 17 7.53 2.72 -10.12
C ASN A 17 6.99 2.45 -8.72
N HIS A 18 7.77 1.67 -7.97
CA HIS A 18 7.54 1.35 -6.57
C HIS A 18 8.46 2.21 -5.69
N PHE A 19 7.87 3.08 -4.86
CA PHE A 19 8.55 4.01 -3.93
C PHE A 19 9.61 4.93 -4.55
N GLY A 20 9.28 6.20 -4.78
CA GLY A 20 10.27 7.20 -5.22
C GLY A 20 9.75 8.31 -6.15
N LEU A 21 8.50 8.23 -6.61
CA LEU A 21 7.81 9.38 -7.21
C LEU A 21 7.07 10.17 -6.12
N PRO A 22 6.89 11.50 -6.27
CA PRO A 22 6.08 12.27 -5.34
C PRO A 22 4.63 11.75 -5.37
N CYS A 23 4.17 11.23 -4.23
CA CYS A 23 2.80 10.78 -4.05
C CYS A 23 1.85 11.98 -4.11
N ARG A 24 1.07 12.11 -5.20
CA ARG A 24 0.21 13.28 -5.44
C ARG A 24 -1.04 13.24 -4.58
N LEU A 25 -1.52 12.04 -4.27
CA LEU A 25 -2.70 11.83 -3.45
C LEU A 25 -2.42 11.77 -1.96
N CYS A 26 -1.17 11.62 -1.51
CA CYS A 26 -0.86 11.54 -0.07
C CYS A 26 -1.35 12.75 0.73
N ARG A 27 -1.37 13.96 0.12
CA ARG A 27 -1.97 15.17 0.73
C ARG A 27 -3.47 15.08 1.01
N CYS A 28 -4.17 14.12 0.40
CA CYS A 28 -5.58 13.82 0.67
C CYS A 28 -5.78 12.89 1.87
N PHE A 29 -4.70 12.45 2.50
CA PHE A 29 -4.72 11.50 3.59
C PHE A 29 -3.95 12.04 4.80
N VAL A 30 -4.25 11.47 5.96
CA VAL A 30 -3.34 11.46 7.09
C VAL A 30 -2.50 10.19 6.92
N GLU A 31 -1.20 10.38 6.76
CA GLU A 31 -0.23 9.31 6.60
C GLU A 31 0.33 8.92 7.97
N TYR A 32 0.37 7.61 8.21
CA TYR A 32 1.02 6.97 9.33
C TYR A 32 2.06 6.03 8.76
N THR A 33 3.30 6.17 9.20
CA THR A 33 4.44 5.41 8.67
C THR A 33 4.95 4.42 9.72
N ASP A 34 5.93 3.62 9.34
CA ASP A 34 6.77 2.79 10.21
C ASP A 34 6.83 3.24 11.69
N ARG A 35 5.96 2.61 12.52
CA ARG A 35 5.86 2.58 14.02
C ARG A 35 4.52 3.06 14.56
N ASP A 36 3.62 3.50 13.70
CA ASP A 36 2.47 4.27 14.17
C ASP A 36 1.21 3.45 14.47
N MET A 37 0.94 2.32 13.77
CA MET A 37 -0.34 1.62 13.91
C MET A 37 -0.32 0.15 13.47
N ARG A 38 -0.91 -0.72 14.31
CA ARG A 38 -1.22 -2.12 14.02
C ARG A 38 -2.52 -2.15 13.25
N ILE A 39 -2.57 -3.05 12.28
CA ILE A 39 -3.82 -3.41 11.65
C ILE A 39 -4.06 -4.90 11.93
N PRO A 40 -4.60 -5.24 13.12
CA PRO A 40 -4.92 -6.61 13.49
C PRO A 40 -6.18 -7.13 12.79
N ILE A 41 -6.82 -6.27 12.01
CA ILE A 41 -8.03 -6.54 11.27
C ILE A 41 -7.68 -6.99 9.86
N LYS A 42 -8.53 -7.85 9.32
CA LYS A 42 -8.42 -8.30 7.94
C LYS A 42 -8.92 -7.18 7.03
N PRO A 43 -8.20 -6.82 5.95
CA PRO A 43 -8.76 -5.92 4.95
C PRO A 43 -10.02 -6.53 4.34
N TYR A 44 -10.98 -5.73 3.88
CA TYR A 44 -12.11 -6.29 3.13
C TYR A 44 -11.73 -6.58 1.67
N ALA A 45 -10.74 -5.85 1.15
CA ALA A 45 -10.28 -5.98 -0.22
C ALA A 45 -8.76 -5.80 -0.35
N MET A 46 -8.14 -6.53 -1.27
CA MET A 46 -6.73 -6.42 -1.61
C MET A 46 -6.52 -6.40 -3.12
N ALA A 47 -5.42 -5.80 -3.58
CA ALA A 47 -5.06 -5.85 -5.00
C ALA A 47 -4.77 -7.30 -5.44
N LEU A 48 -5.29 -7.68 -6.61
CA LEU A 48 -5.05 -9.00 -7.20
C LEU A 48 -3.56 -9.23 -7.48
N ASN A 49 -2.88 -8.22 -8.02
CA ASN A 49 -1.45 -8.21 -8.22
C ASN A 49 -0.84 -7.02 -7.48
N GLY A 50 -0.06 -7.34 -6.45
CA GLY A 50 0.67 -6.36 -5.67
C GLY A 50 1.67 -5.54 -6.48
N TYR A 51 2.33 -6.17 -7.45
CA TYR A 51 3.38 -5.54 -8.26
C TYR A 51 2.85 -4.48 -9.24
N ASP A 52 1.55 -4.51 -9.56
CA ASP A 52 0.93 -3.54 -10.47
C ASP A 52 0.27 -2.37 -9.71
N SER A 53 0.41 -2.35 -8.37
CA SER A 53 -0.15 -1.31 -7.52
C SER A 53 0.89 -0.24 -7.21
N THR A 54 0.69 0.97 -7.73
CA THR A 54 1.42 2.15 -7.26
C THR A 54 0.68 2.76 -6.07
N GLU A 55 1.38 3.53 -5.25
CA GLU A 55 0.82 4.22 -4.09
C GLU A 55 -0.38 5.10 -4.47
N ASP A 56 -0.19 6.00 -5.45
CA ASP A 56 -1.22 6.89 -5.97
C ASP A 56 -2.45 6.12 -6.49
N ARG A 57 -2.25 4.98 -7.18
CA ARG A 57 -3.39 4.15 -7.65
C ARG A 57 -4.11 3.48 -6.49
N CYS A 58 -3.39 3.06 -5.45
CA CYS A 58 -3.98 2.50 -4.25
C CYS A 58 -4.83 3.53 -3.49
N LEU A 59 -4.28 4.73 -3.29
CA LEU A 59 -4.98 5.85 -2.68
C LEU A 59 -6.21 6.29 -3.49
N ALA A 60 -6.08 6.38 -4.82
CA ALA A 60 -7.21 6.70 -5.71
C ALA A 60 -8.34 5.69 -5.56
N THR A 61 -8.01 4.40 -5.46
CA THR A 61 -8.99 3.32 -5.27
C THR A 61 -9.77 3.51 -3.97
N CYS A 62 -9.09 3.87 -2.88
CA CYS A 62 -9.75 4.17 -1.61
C CYS A 62 -10.67 5.41 -1.68
N LEU A 63 -10.24 6.50 -2.36
CA LEU A 63 -11.07 7.70 -2.50
C LEU A 63 -12.36 7.45 -3.32
N ILE A 64 -12.33 6.50 -4.25
CA ILE A 64 -13.48 6.13 -5.08
C ILE A 64 -14.44 5.19 -4.33
N ASP A 65 -13.92 4.30 -3.48
CA ASP A 65 -14.72 3.35 -2.71
C ASP A 65 -15.22 3.96 -1.39
N LYS A 66 -16.54 4.20 -1.30
CA LYS A 66 -17.19 4.79 -0.11
C LYS A 66 -17.02 3.95 1.17
N ARG A 67 -16.75 2.66 1.04
CA ARG A 67 -16.48 1.76 2.18
C ARG A 67 -15.10 1.97 2.76
N CYS A 68 -14.15 2.45 1.96
CA CYS A 68 -12.77 2.61 2.41
C CYS A 68 -12.66 3.71 3.48
N LYS A 69 -12.20 3.33 4.66
CA LYS A 69 -11.87 4.22 5.79
C LYS A 69 -10.37 4.24 6.10
N ALA A 70 -9.62 3.27 5.61
CA ALA A 70 -8.17 3.30 5.60
C ALA A 70 -7.61 2.44 4.48
N VAL A 71 -6.40 2.77 4.04
CA VAL A 71 -5.68 2.01 3.03
C VAL A 71 -4.26 1.74 3.49
N VAL A 72 -3.78 0.53 3.24
CA VAL A 72 -2.39 0.13 3.48
C VAL A 72 -1.70 0.00 2.15
N TYR A 73 -0.55 0.65 2.03
CA TYR A 73 0.34 0.50 0.88
C TYR A 73 1.77 0.23 1.34
N GLY A 74 2.38 -0.83 0.80
CA GLY A 74 3.81 -1.09 0.96
C GLY A 74 4.19 -2.55 0.98
N MET A 75 5.41 -2.87 1.44
CA MET A 75 5.96 -4.22 1.39
C MET A 75 5.47 -5.08 2.55
N SER A 76 4.48 -5.93 2.30
CA SER A 76 4.02 -6.91 3.28
C SER A 76 4.85 -8.20 3.19
N GLY A 77 5.67 -8.48 4.21
CA GLY A 77 6.34 -9.79 4.32
C GLY A 77 7.82 -9.85 3.91
N GLY A 78 8.47 -8.72 3.60
CA GLY A 78 9.81 -8.66 3.01
C GLY A 78 9.79 -8.41 1.50
N ARG A 79 10.98 -8.28 0.88
CA ARG A 79 11.36 -7.65 -0.42
C ARG A 79 10.50 -7.90 -1.69
N GLN A 80 9.33 -8.54 -1.66
CA GLN A 80 8.69 -9.05 -2.87
C GLN A 80 7.15 -8.94 -2.95
N VAL A 81 6.42 -8.32 -2.02
CA VAL A 81 4.97 -8.11 -2.26
C VAL A 81 4.54 -6.74 -1.78
N PHE A 82 4.34 -5.84 -2.74
CA PHE A 82 3.57 -4.62 -2.49
C PHE A 82 2.13 -5.00 -2.25
N THR A 83 1.56 -4.58 -1.13
CA THR A 83 0.16 -4.79 -0.83
C THR A 83 -0.55 -3.47 -0.93
N CYS A 84 -1.61 -3.42 -1.73
CA CYS A 84 -2.64 -2.41 -1.65
C CYS A 84 -3.87 -3.06 -1.02
N GLU A 85 -4.28 -2.57 0.14
CA GLU A 85 -5.35 -3.17 0.95
C GLU A 85 -6.29 -2.09 1.46
N LEU A 86 -7.60 -2.36 1.40
CA LEU A 86 -8.64 -1.45 1.85
C LEU A 86 -9.32 -1.98 3.10
N TYR A 87 -9.60 -1.05 4.01
CA TYR A 87 -10.17 -1.32 5.32
C TYR A 87 -11.42 -0.46 5.50
N GLU A 88 -12.49 -1.08 6.02
CA GLU A 88 -13.76 -0.40 6.30
C GLU A 88 -13.80 0.18 7.72
N GLU A 89 -12.89 -0.25 8.58
CA GLU A 89 -12.71 0.23 9.93
C GLU A 89 -11.22 0.31 10.22
N ILE A 90 -10.81 1.25 11.08
CA ILE A 90 -9.46 1.27 11.64
C ILE A 90 -9.53 1.86 13.05
N ASP A 91 -8.94 1.17 14.01
CA ASP A 91 -8.80 1.72 15.36
C ASP A 91 -7.41 2.36 15.50
N ALA A 92 -7.34 3.62 15.09
CA ALA A 92 -6.13 4.41 15.19
C ALA A 92 -5.70 4.72 16.62
N ARG A 93 -6.59 4.60 17.61
CA ARG A 93 -6.34 5.03 19.00
C ARG A 93 -5.87 3.89 19.90
N SER A 94 -6.32 2.65 19.68
CA SER A 94 -6.07 1.55 20.62
C SER A 94 -4.87 0.66 20.27
N SER A 95 -4.30 0.79 19.06
CA SER A 95 -3.39 -0.25 18.55
C SER A 95 -2.16 0.30 17.82
N PRO A 96 -1.23 1.02 18.46
CA PRO A 96 0.06 1.34 17.85
C PRO A 96 1.01 0.12 17.90
N ILE A 97 1.10 -0.69 16.82
CA ILE A 97 2.20 -1.64 16.64
C ILE A 97 2.78 -1.50 15.24
N TYR A 98 4.12 -1.40 15.20
CA TYR A 98 4.96 -1.37 14.03
C TYR A 98 4.65 -2.47 13.00
N SER A 99 4.18 -2.07 11.82
CA SER A 99 4.21 -2.94 10.64
C SER A 99 5.31 -2.46 9.69
N PRO A 100 6.49 -3.12 9.69
CA PRO A 100 7.65 -2.65 8.93
C PRO A 100 7.35 -2.52 7.44
N TYR A 101 7.83 -1.44 6.83
CA TYR A 101 7.83 -1.20 5.39
C TYR A 101 6.45 -1.00 4.76
N MET A 102 5.47 -0.55 5.54
CA MET A 102 4.14 -0.21 5.04
C MET A 102 3.67 1.12 5.61
N ASN A 103 2.96 1.88 4.78
CA ASN A 103 2.28 3.10 5.16
C ASN A 103 0.77 2.85 5.26
N ILE A 104 0.17 3.52 6.22
CA ILE A 104 -1.27 3.53 6.45
C ILE A 104 -1.78 4.92 6.15
N TYR A 105 -2.81 5.01 5.33
CA TYR A 105 -3.40 6.27 4.92
C TYR A 105 -4.87 6.30 5.31
N ILE A 106 -5.25 7.32 6.07
CA ILE A 106 -6.64 7.59 6.46
C ILE A 106 -7.13 8.79 5.63
N PRO A 107 -8.20 8.65 4.82
CA PRO A 107 -8.66 9.73 3.97
C PRO A 107 -9.12 10.92 4.81
N ARG A 108 -8.71 12.13 4.40
CA ARG A 108 -9.24 13.38 4.95
C ARG A 108 -10.66 13.61 4.45
N SER A 109 -11.41 14.46 5.15
CA SER A 109 -12.75 14.88 4.72
C SER A 109 -12.75 15.59 3.37
N THR A 110 -11.64 16.22 2.99
CA THR A 110 -11.48 16.94 1.73
C THR A 110 -10.17 16.54 1.03
N CYS A 111 -10.26 16.30 -0.28
CA CYS A 111 -9.10 16.07 -1.14
C CYS A 111 -9.05 17.18 -2.20
N PRO A 112 -8.04 18.08 -2.18
CA PRO A 112 -7.95 19.19 -3.15
C PRO A 112 -7.48 18.75 -4.54
N VAL A 113 -7.36 17.44 -4.79
CA VAL A 113 -6.72 16.86 -5.97
C VAL A 113 -7.78 16.21 -6.84
N ARG A 114 -7.85 16.61 -8.11
CA ARG A 114 -8.64 15.87 -9.09
C ARG A 114 -8.02 14.48 -9.26
N ILE A 115 -8.84 13.45 -9.40
CA ILE A 115 -8.40 12.05 -9.48
C ILE A 115 -8.49 11.55 -10.95
N PRO A 116 -7.57 11.91 -11.86
CA PRO A 116 -7.48 11.28 -13.18
C PRO A 116 -6.65 9.99 -13.11
N ILE A 117 -6.75 9.24 -12.00
CA ILE A 117 -5.94 8.06 -11.72
C ILE A 117 -6.83 6.83 -11.78
N GLN A 118 -6.44 5.85 -12.58
CA GLN A 118 -7.20 4.62 -12.73
C GLN A 118 -7.13 3.78 -11.45
N ALA A 119 -8.30 3.38 -10.95
CA ALA A 119 -8.43 2.48 -9.81
C ALA A 119 -7.79 1.11 -10.09
N ILE A 120 -7.35 0.44 -9.04
CA ILE A 120 -6.80 -0.92 -9.10
C ILE A 120 -7.95 -1.91 -9.06
N LYS A 121 -7.79 -3.04 -9.76
CA LYS A 121 -8.70 -4.17 -9.62
C LYS A 121 -8.50 -4.82 -8.25
N MET A 122 -9.50 -4.64 -7.40
CA MET A 122 -9.55 -5.21 -6.05
C MET A 122 -10.26 -6.56 -6.06
N VAL A 123 -9.81 -7.47 -5.20
CA VAL A 123 -10.47 -8.76 -4.92
C VAL A 123 -10.79 -8.87 -3.44
N PRO A 124 -11.78 -9.68 -3.04
CA PRO A 124 -12.02 -9.98 -1.63
C PRO A 124 -10.73 -10.46 -0.97
N ALA A 125 -10.39 -9.91 0.20
CA ALA A 125 -9.15 -10.26 0.85
C ALA A 125 -9.17 -11.70 1.38
N ASP A 126 -8.06 -12.40 1.18
CA ASP A 126 -7.76 -13.65 1.85
C ASP A 126 -6.91 -13.42 3.10
N ASP A 127 -6.51 -14.50 3.77
CA ASP A 127 -5.68 -14.39 4.99
C ASP A 127 -4.18 -14.27 4.67
N SER A 128 -3.79 -14.22 3.39
CA SER A 128 -2.38 -14.28 2.98
C SER A 128 -1.58 -13.09 3.49
N SER A 129 -2.16 -11.88 3.42
CA SER A 129 -1.54 -10.66 3.93
C SER A 129 -1.35 -10.71 5.45
N LEU A 130 -2.40 -11.08 6.18
CA LEU A 130 -2.34 -11.17 7.64
C LEU A 130 -1.29 -12.19 8.08
N LYS A 131 -1.26 -13.37 7.42
CA LYS A 131 -0.24 -14.41 7.67
C LYS A 131 1.18 -13.90 7.41
N ARG A 132 1.41 -13.12 6.34
CA ARG A 132 2.73 -12.51 6.04
C ARG A 132 3.14 -11.51 7.11
N ARG A 133 2.23 -10.64 7.54
CA ARG A 133 2.49 -9.63 8.59
C ARG A 133 2.81 -10.28 9.93
N VAL A 134 1.97 -11.20 10.41
CA VAL A 134 2.19 -11.94 11.66
C VAL A 134 3.52 -12.72 11.63
N LYS A 135 3.88 -13.31 10.49
CA LYS A 135 5.17 -14.00 10.32
C LYS A 135 6.36 -13.03 10.47
N MET A 136 6.26 -11.83 9.89
CA MET A 136 7.32 -10.82 10.00
C MET A 136 7.40 -10.21 11.40
N GLU A 137 6.26 -9.95 12.05
CA GLU A 137 6.22 -9.47 13.44
C GLU A 137 6.92 -10.47 14.37
N LYS A 138 6.60 -11.77 14.26
CA LYS A 138 7.28 -12.84 15.02
C LYS A 138 8.79 -12.88 14.74
N ARG A 139 9.21 -12.72 13.49
CA ARG A 139 10.64 -12.70 13.10
C ARG A 139 11.38 -11.47 13.60
N ALA A 140 10.71 -10.32 13.64
CA ALA A 140 11.30 -9.08 14.11
C ALA A 140 11.60 -9.13 15.62
N ASN A 141 10.95 -10.04 16.37
CA ASN A 141 11.07 -10.21 17.82
C ASN A 141 10.97 -8.87 18.58
N ARG A 142 10.15 -7.94 18.06
CA ARG A 142 9.95 -6.62 18.64
C ARG A 142 8.77 -6.69 19.60
N LYS A 143 9.02 -6.41 20.88
CA LYS A 143 7.93 -6.15 21.84
C LYS A 143 7.23 -4.86 21.44
N ASN A 144 5.91 -4.77 21.67
CA ASN A 144 5.21 -3.51 21.52
C ASN A 144 5.81 -2.50 22.52
N PRO A 145 6.39 -1.37 22.07
CA PRO A 145 6.94 -0.37 22.99
C PRO A 145 5.89 0.29 23.91
N PHE A 146 4.59 0.11 23.62
CA PHE A 146 3.47 0.67 24.37
C PHE A 146 2.79 -0.31 25.33
N PHE A 147 3.10 -1.62 25.27
CA PHE A 147 2.57 -2.65 26.19
C PHE A 147 3.70 -3.53 26.72
N GLY A 148 4.67 -2.90 27.41
CA GLY A 148 5.88 -3.55 27.94
C GLY A 148 5.70 -4.95 28.52
#